data_AF-A0AAD4HRN4-F1
#
_entry.id   AF-A0AAD4HRN4-F1
#
_cell.length_a   1.000
_cell.length_b   1.000
_cell.length_c   1.000
_cell.angle_alpha   90.00
_cell.angle_beta   90.00
_cell.angle_gamma   90.00
#
_symmetry.space_group_name_H-M   'P 1'
#
loop_
_entity.id
_entity.type
_entity.pdbx_description
1 polymer ?
#
loop_
_entity_poly.entity_id
_entity_poly.type
_entity_poly.pdbx_seq_one_letter_code
_entity_poly.pdbx_strand_id
1 'polypeptide(L)'
;WEIGGPEYSQFKMKARLGKYCTALNELECLVVMRLFELSKLSLSGTGYKLRQQISKALQQCSEAIRNAINRYNIQAVALNPLRPKISWKDIADYSFLGEFDLLRHSRTDIRTNNWAKPAHREATTKYFKLSRAHEEVMRLNVEIRRLRTAIHTEEIQTTAVIQDLLISDPRLARELQHHWR
;
A
#
# COMPACT_ATOMS: atom_id res chain seq x y z
N TRP A 1 24.65 -9.78 -41.31
CA TRP A 1 25.56 -9.22 -40.29
C TRP A 1 26.81 -10.06 -40.25
N GLU A 2 27.98 -9.47 -40.50
CA GLU A 2 29.25 -10.16 -40.28
C GLU A 2 29.55 -10.24 -38.78
N ILE A 3 29.95 -11.43 -38.32
CA ILE A 3 30.36 -11.65 -36.94
C ILE A 3 31.62 -10.83 -36.70
N GLY A 4 31.55 -9.85 -35.78
CA GLY A 4 32.66 -8.95 -35.46
C GLY A 4 32.59 -7.56 -36.08
N GLY A 5 31.63 -7.31 -36.99
CA GLY A 5 31.38 -5.96 -37.51
C GLY A 5 30.95 -4.95 -36.44
N PRO A 6 31.06 -3.63 -36.70
CA PRO A 6 30.65 -2.59 -35.75
C PRO A 6 29.16 -2.71 -35.37
N GLU A 7 28.32 -3.10 -36.34
CA GLU A 7 26.89 -3.31 -36.14
C GLU A 7 26.59 -4.55 -35.27
N TYR A 8 27.34 -5.64 -35.45
CA TYR A 8 27.24 -6.83 -34.61
C TYR A 8 27.62 -6.51 -33.16
N SER A 9 28.69 -5.73 -32.96
CA SER A 9 29.13 -5.26 -31.65
C SER A 9 28.08 -4.36 -30.99
N GLN A 10 27.47 -3.45 -31.76
CA GLN A 10 26.38 -2.58 -31.29
C GLN A 10 25.14 -3.39 -30.88
N PHE A 11 24.74 -4.38 -31.69
CA PHE A 11 23.63 -5.26 -31.36
C PHE A 11 23.90 -6.07 -30.09
N LYS A 12 25.11 -6.65 -29.97
CA LYS A 12 25.54 -7.40 -28.78
C LYS A 12 25.50 -6.54 -27.52
N MET A 13 25.91 -5.27 -27.61
CA MET A 13 25.82 -4.30 -26.52
C MET A 13 24.36 -3.99 -26.15
N LYS A 14 23.50 -3.70 -27.14
CA LYS A 14 22.07 -3.46 -26.92
C LYS A 14 21.38 -4.66 -26.29
N ALA A 15 21.72 -5.88 -26.70
CA ALA A 15 21.17 -7.11 -26.15
C ALA A 15 21.58 -7.30 -24.67
N ARG A 16 22.84 -7.02 -24.31
CA ARG A 16 23.30 -7.04 -22.91
C ARG A 16 22.58 -6.00 -22.06
N LEU A 17 22.41 -4.78 -22.59
CA LEU A 17 21.67 -3.72 -21.91
C LEU A 17 20.20 -4.11 -21.70
N GLY A 18 19.57 -4.73 -22.70
CA GLY A 18 18.21 -5.26 -22.57
C GLY A 18 18.06 -6.28 -21.46
N LYS A 19 18.97 -7.27 -21.39
CA LYS A 19 18.99 -8.27 -20.30
C LYS A 19 19.15 -7.64 -18.93
N TYR A 20 20.04 -6.66 -18.80
CA TYR A 20 20.21 -5.88 -17.58
C TYR A 20 18.92 -5.14 -17.19
N CYS A 21 18.29 -4.42 -18.13
CA CYS A 21 17.04 -3.71 -17.87
C CYS A 21 15.90 -4.65 -17.47
N THR A 22 15.81 -5.84 -18.07
CA THR A 22 14.80 -6.85 -17.67
C THR A 22 15.05 -7.34 -16.26
N ALA A 23 16.29 -7.69 -15.91
CA ALA A 23 16.63 -8.13 -14.55
C ALA A 23 16.39 -7.02 -13.51
N LEU A 24 16.66 -5.76 -13.89
CA LEU A 24 16.38 -4.59 -13.07
C LEU A 24 14.87 -4.42 -12.81
N ASN A 25 14.05 -4.42 -13.87
CA ASN A 25 12.60 -4.27 -13.77
C ASN A 25 11.95 -5.40 -12.96
N GLU A 26 12.45 -6.63 -13.11
CA GLU A 26 11.99 -7.79 -12.33
C GLU A 26 12.25 -7.58 -10.84
N LEU A 27 13.47 -7.15 -10.49
CA LEU A 27 13.86 -6.87 -9.11
C LEU A 27 13.02 -5.71 -8.53
N GLU A 28 12.82 -4.63 -9.28
CA GLU A 28 11.93 -3.52 -8.92
C GLU A 28 10.52 -4.01 -8.58
N CYS A 29 9.89 -4.76 -9.50
CA CYS A 29 8.53 -5.27 -9.31
C CYS A 29 8.39 -6.10 -8.03
N LEU A 30 9.33 -7.02 -7.79
CA LEU A 30 9.28 -7.90 -6.62
C LEU A 30 9.46 -7.13 -5.30
N VAL A 31 10.33 -6.12 -5.27
CA VAL A 31 10.49 -5.29 -4.07
C VAL A 31 9.24 -4.45 -3.81
N VAL A 32 8.64 -3.88 -4.85
CA VAL A 32 7.36 -3.17 -4.73
C VAL A 32 6.26 -4.10 -4.21
N MET A 33 6.15 -5.32 -4.74
CA MET A 33 5.22 -6.33 -4.24
C MET A 33 5.45 -6.62 -2.75
N ARG A 34 6.69 -6.83 -2.31
CA ARG A 34 7.02 -7.04 -0.88
C ARG A 34 6.60 -5.87 -0.01
N LEU A 35 6.83 -4.63 -0.44
CA LEU A 35 6.42 -3.43 0.31
C LEU A 35 4.89 -3.36 0.46
N PHE A 36 4.14 -3.70 -0.59
CA PHE A 36 2.68 -3.79 -0.50
C PHE A 36 2.23 -4.89 0.46
N GLU A 37 2.83 -6.08 0.42
CA GLU A 37 2.51 -7.16 1.37
C GLU A 37 2.83 -6.76 2.83
N LEU A 38 3.95 -6.06 3.06
CA LEU A 38 4.28 -5.52 4.39
C LEU A 38 3.25 -4.51 4.87
N SER A 39 2.75 -3.63 4.00
CA SER A 39 1.69 -2.67 4.35
C SER A 39 0.39 -3.38 4.76
N LYS A 40 0.07 -4.53 4.13
CA LYS A 40 -1.12 -5.32 4.49
C LYS A 40 -1.03 -5.92 5.90
N LEU A 41 0.16 -6.28 6.37
CA LEU A 41 0.36 -6.72 7.77
C LEU A 41 0.05 -5.60 8.77
N SER A 42 0.33 -4.35 8.42
CA SER A 42 0.10 -3.20 9.30
C SER A 42 -1.37 -2.76 9.40
N LEU A 43 -2.27 -3.34 8.57
CA LEU A 43 -3.70 -3.04 8.62
C LEU A 43 -4.38 -3.75 9.82
N SER A 44 -5.02 -2.95 10.67
CA SER A 44 -5.89 -3.43 11.75
C SER A 44 -7.11 -4.18 11.19
N GLY A 45 -7.50 -5.29 11.81
CA GLY A 45 -8.69 -6.07 11.41
C GLY A 45 -8.43 -7.30 10.53
N THR A 46 -7.17 -7.66 10.29
CA THR A 46 -6.83 -8.90 9.56
C THR A 46 -7.01 -10.15 10.43
N GLY A 47 -7.95 -11.03 10.06
CA GLY A 47 -8.15 -12.31 10.72
C GLY A 47 -6.95 -13.27 10.59
N TYR A 48 -6.84 -14.25 11.49
CA TYR A 48 -5.68 -15.16 11.58
C TYR A 48 -5.32 -15.86 10.26
N LYS A 49 -6.32 -16.38 9.53
CA LYS A 49 -6.11 -17.04 8.24
C LYS A 49 -5.49 -16.11 7.19
N LEU A 50 -5.93 -14.85 7.16
CA LEU A 50 -5.40 -13.85 6.22
C LEU A 50 -3.96 -13.48 6.56
N ARG A 51 -3.64 -13.33 7.86
CA ARG A 51 -2.25 -13.10 8.30
C ARG A 51 -1.31 -14.23 7.88
N GLN A 52 -1.76 -15.48 7.99
CA GLN A 52 -0.98 -16.64 7.52
C GLN A 52 -0.69 -16.58 6.01
N GLN A 53 -1.67 -16.17 5.20
CA GLN A 53 -1.45 -16.01 3.75
C GLN A 53 -0.47 -14.88 3.45
N ILE A 54 -0.58 -13.73 4.13
CA ILE A 54 0.35 -12.61 3.97
C ILE A 54 1.78 -13.02 4.36
N SER A 55 1.95 -13.74 5.48
CA SER A 55 3.27 -14.26 5.90
C SER A 55 3.88 -15.20 4.85
N LYS A 56 3.08 -16.11 4.27
CA LYS A 56 3.54 -16.99 3.17
C LYS A 56 3.93 -16.20 1.93
N ALA A 57 3.10 -15.21 1.54
CA ALA A 57 3.40 -14.35 0.41
C ALA A 57 4.70 -13.56 0.62
N LEU A 58 4.94 -13.05 1.83
CA LEU A 58 6.19 -12.36 2.19
C LEU A 58 7.42 -13.27 2.12
N GLN A 59 7.29 -14.52 2.57
CA GLN A 59 8.37 -15.49 2.48
C GLN A 59 8.72 -15.80 1.02
N GLN A 60 7.71 -16.08 0.19
CA GLN A 60 7.86 -16.32 -1.24
C GLN A 60 8.46 -15.11 -1.96
N CYS A 61 7.97 -13.90 -1.69
CA CYS A 61 8.52 -12.66 -2.24
C CYS A 61 9.98 -12.48 -1.82
N SER A 62 10.34 -12.78 -0.57
CA SER A 62 11.71 -12.64 -0.08
C SER A 62 12.67 -13.59 -0.81
N GLU A 63 12.25 -14.82 -1.07
CA GLU A 63 13.04 -15.78 -1.86
C GLU A 63 13.15 -15.36 -3.33
N ALA A 64 12.05 -14.91 -3.93
CA ALA A 64 12.04 -14.40 -5.30
C ALA A 64 12.97 -13.19 -5.47
N ILE A 65 12.97 -12.25 -4.52
CA ILE A 65 13.86 -11.09 -4.51
C ILE A 65 15.33 -11.54 -4.41
N ARG A 66 15.68 -12.51 -3.54
CA ARG A 66 17.07 -13.04 -3.48
C ARG A 66 17.52 -13.59 -4.83
N ASN A 67 16.65 -14.32 -5.51
CA ASN A 67 16.93 -14.84 -6.86
C ASN A 67 17.06 -13.72 -7.90
N ALA A 68 16.20 -12.70 -7.83
CA ALA A 68 16.26 -11.55 -8.72
C ALA A 68 17.53 -10.69 -8.49
N ILE A 69 17.98 -10.53 -7.24
CA ILE A 69 19.26 -9.89 -6.90
C ILE A 69 20.41 -10.63 -7.59
N ASN A 70 20.42 -11.97 -7.54
CA ASN A 70 21.46 -12.77 -8.19
C ASN A 70 21.43 -12.56 -9.72
N ARG A 71 20.24 -12.61 -10.34
CA ARG A 71 20.07 -12.34 -11.77
C ARG A 71 20.58 -10.94 -12.15
N TYR A 72 20.19 -9.94 -11.37
CA TYR A 72 20.65 -8.55 -11.54
C TYR A 72 22.18 -8.46 -11.46
N ASN A 73 22.78 -8.98 -10.39
CA ASN A 73 24.22 -8.90 -10.16
C ASN A 73 25.04 -9.58 -11.27
N ILE A 74 24.54 -10.68 -11.85
CA ILE A 74 25.17 -11.34 -13.02
C ILE A 74 25.16 -10.41 -14.23
N GLN A 75 24.02 -9.78 -14.55
CA GLN A 75 23.93 -8.88 -15.69
C GLN A 75 24.69 -7.56 -15.46
N ALA A 76 24.68 -7.04 -14.23
CA ALA A 76 25.36 -5.83 -13.81
C ALA A 76 26.88 -5.89 -14.05
N VAL A 77 27.49 -7.05 -13.76
CA VAL A 77 28.93 -7.30 -13.99
C VAL A 77 29.26 -7.55 -15.46
N ALA A 78 28.29 -8.01 -16.26
CA ALA A 78 28.47 -8.27 -17.69
C ALA A 78 28.45 -7.00 -18.58
N LEU A 79 28.13 -5.84 -18.00
CA LEU A 79 28.12 -4.54 -18.68
C LEU A 79 29.48 -3.83 -18.62
N ASN A 80 29.72 -2.96 -19.59
CA ASN A 80 30.83 -2.02 -19.61
C ASN A 80 30.26 -0.60 -19.83
N PRO A 81 30.33 0.33 -18.85
CA PRO A 81 30.94 0.17 -17.52
C PRO A 81 30.15 -0.75 -16.59
N LEU A 82 30.87 -1.34 -15.62
CA LEU A 82 30.32 -2.20 -14.58
C LEU A 82 29.26 -1.43 -13.76
N ARG A 83 28.16 -2.10 -13.42
CA ARG A 83 27.13 -1.57 -12.52
C ARG A 83 27.36 -2.04 -11.07
N PRO A 84 26.98 -1.24 -10.06
CA PRO A 84 27.13 -1.62 -8.66
C PRO A 84 26.30 -2.88 -8.35
N LYS A 85 26.86 -3.76 -7.51
CA LYS A 85 26.13 -4.93 -7.01
C LYS A 85 25.19 -4.52 -5.88
N ILE A 86 24.17 -5.34 -5.69
CA ILE A 86 23.14 -5.13 -4.68
C ILE A 86 23.10 -6.32 -3.77
N SER A 87 23.03 -6.06 -2.48
CA SER A 87 22.91 -7.05 -1.42
C SER A 87 21.47 -7.11 -0.90
N TRP A 88 21.13 -8.23 -0.25
CA TRP A 88 19.86 -8.33 0.45
C TRP A 88 19.73 -7.29 1.58
N LYS A 89 20.84 -6.90 2.23
CA LYS A 89 20.81 -5.91 3.32
C LYS A 89 20.30 -4.57 2.82
N ASP A 90 20.80 -4.16 1.64
CA ASP A 90 20.39 -2.93 0.97
C ASP A 90 18.87 -2.91 0.75
N ILE A 91 18.25 -4.08 0.50
CA ILE A 91 16.80 -4.20 0.26
C ILE A 91 15.99 -4.40 1.54
N ALA A 92 16.56 -5.08 2.53
CA ALA A 92 15.89 -5.39 3.78
C ALA A 92 15.56 -4.11 4.57
N ASP A 93 16.45 -3.13 4.50
CA ASP A 93 16.33 -1.84 5.19
C ASP A 93 15.34 -0.89 4.50
N TYR A 94 14.94 -1.17 3.26
CA TYR A 94 13.94 -0.36 2.56
C TYR A 94 12.56 -0.52 3.19
N SER A 95 12.11 0.57 3.79
CA SER A 95 10.74 0.75 4.28
C SER A 95 9.84 1.39 3.24
N PHE A 96 10.44 2.07 2.25
CA PHE A 96 9.72 2.86 1.29
C PHE A 96 10.33 2.81 -0.14
N LEU A 97 9.45 2.93 -1.15
CA LEU A 97 9.78 2.81 -2.59
C LEU A 97 10.79 3.86 -3.09
N GLY A 98 10.88 5.00 -2.43
CA GLY A 98 11.82 6.10 -2.74
C GLY A 98 13.21 5.93 -2.13
N GLU A 99 13.38 4.99 -1.21
CA GLU A 99 14.70 4.56 -0.70
C GLU A 99 15.36 3.59 -1.69
N PHE A 100 14.61 3.08 -2.67
CA PHE A 100 15.08 2.15 -3.68
C PHE A 100 16.06 2.81 -4.65
N ASP A 101 17.35 2.81 -4.28
CA ASP A 101 18.47 3.31 -5.10
C ASP A 101 18.53 2.65 -6.49
N LEU A 102 17.92 1.49 -6.66
CA LEU A 102 17.72 0.77 -7.92
C LEU A 102 16.97 1.58 -8.99
N LEU A 103 16.04 2.46 -8.57
CA LEU A 103 15.30 3.34 -9.48
C LEU A 103 16.20 4.37 -10.18
N ARG A 104 17.45 4.55 -9.72
CA ARG A 104 18.48 5.35 -10.39
C ARG A 104 18.78 4.87 -11.81
N HIS A 105 18.54 3.58 -12.07
CA HIS A 105 18.75 2.96 -13.38
C HIS A 105 17.46 2.79 -14.19
N SER A 106 16.31 3.19 -13.62
CA SER A 106 15.05 3.31 -14.35
C SER A 106 15.14 4.45 -15.39
N ARG A 107 14.23 4.45 -16.37
CA ARG A 107 14.29 5.37 -17.53
C ARG A 107 14.29 6.86 -17.18
N THR A 108 13.86 7.22 -15.96
CA THR A 108 13.85 8.60 -15.45
C THR A 108 14.24 8.58 -13.97
N ASP A 109 15.32 9.30 -13.60
CA ASP A 109 15.71 9.42 -12.19
C ASP A 109 14.71 10.29 -11.43
N ILE A 110 13.69 9.66 -10.84
CA ILE A 110 12.64 10.35 -10.11
C ILE A 110 13.11 10.96 -8.79
N ARG A 111 14.30 10.60 -8.26
CA ARG A 111 14.80 11.07 -6.96
C ARG A 111 15.15 12.55 -6.97
N THR A 112 15.45 13.08 -8.16
CA THR A 112 15.66 14.51 -8.38
C THR A 112 14.40 15.33 -8.13
N ASN A 113 13.22 14.71 -8.28
CA ASN A 113 11.95 15.39 -8.05
C ASN A 113 11.73 15.66 -6.56
N ASN A 114 11.24 16.86 -6.24
CA ASN A 114 10.96 17.26 -4.86
C ASN A 114 9.97 16.30 -4.16
N TRP A 115 8.98 15.76 -4.86
CA TRP A 115 8.01 14.82 -4.28
C TRP A 115 8.61 13.44 -3.94
N ALA A 116 9.77 13.07 -4.51
CA ALA A 116 10.42 11.80 -4.24
C ALA A 116 11.41 11.87 -3.05
N LYS A 117 11.85 13.07 -2.66
CA LYS A 117 12.76 13.27 -1.53
C LYS A 117 12.06 12.91 -0.20
N PRO A 118 12.69 12.11 0.69
CA PRO A 118 12.06 11.63 1.92
C PRO A 118 11.47 12.76 2.80
N ALA A 119 12.25 13.82 3.03
CA ALA A 119 11.81 14.96 3.86
C ALA A 119 10.54 15.65 3.34
N HIS A 120 10.43 15.87 2.03
CA HIS A 120 9.25 16.51 1.43
C HIS A 120 8.02 15.59 1.47
N ARG A 121 8.20 14.29 1.34
CA ARG A 121 7.10 13.31 1.47
C ARG A 121 6.57 13.25 2.89
N GLU A 122 7.46 13.25 3.88
CA GLU A 122 7.09 13.24 5.28
C GLU A 122 6.31 14.51 5.62
N ALA A 123 6.81 15.67 5.17
CA ALA A 123 6.12 16.94 5.31
C ALA A 123 4.74 16.93 4.63
N THR A 124 4.66 16.44 3.39
CA THR A 124 3.39 16.30 2.64
C THR A 124 2.40 15.39 3.38
N THR A 125 2.87 14.27 3.92
CA THR A 125 2.03 13.33 4.68
C THR A 125 1.50 13.98 5.95
N LYS A 126 2.35 14.69 6.70
CA LYS A 126 1.96 15.45 7.90
C LYS A 126 0.94 16.55 7.55
N TYR A 127 1.20 17.30 6.48
CA TYR A 127 0.31 18.34 5.98
C TYR A 127 -1.07 17.80 5.64
N PHE A 128 -1.16 16.73 4.84
CA PHE A 128 -2.45 16.16 4.46
C PHE A 128 -3.17 15.48 5.63
N LYS A 129 -2.44 14.84 6.56
CA LYS A 129 -3.05 14.35 7.81
C LYS A 129 -3.70 15.49 8.59
N LEU A 130 -3.01 16.63 8.71
CA LEU A 130 -3.55 17.81 9.37
C LEU A 130 -4.76 18.39 8.61
N SER A 131 -4.68 18.51 7.29
CA SER A 131 -5.81 18.98 6.46
C SER A 131 -7.05 18.09 6.63
N ARG A 132 -6.87 16.77 6.55
CA ARG A 132 -7.95 15.81 6.74
C ARG A 132 -8.50 15.80 8.17
N ALA A 133 -7.65 16.03 9.17
CA ALA A 133 -8.11 16.15 10.55
C ALA A 133 -9.08 17.34 10.73
N HIS A 134 -8.80 18.49 10.10
CA HIS A 134 -9.72 19.63 10.13
C HIS A 134 -11.05 19.33 9.45
N GLU A 135 -11.02 18.68 8.28
CA GLU A 135 -12.23 18.23 7.58
C GLU A 135 -13.04 17.25 8.44
N GLU A 136 -12.37 16.29 9.08
CA GLU A 136 -13.01 15.29 9.92
C GLU A 136 -13.66 15.92 11.15
N VAL A 137 -13.06 16.94 11.77
CA VAL A 137 -13.69 17.71 12.87
C VAL A 137 -15.00 18.35 12.40
N MET A 138 -15.02 18.97 11.23
CA MET A 138 -16.24 19.59 10.68
C MET A 138 -17.31 18.54 10.38
N ARG A 139 -16.92 17.39 9.81
CA ARG A 139 -17.81 16.26 9.55
C ARG A 139 -18.40 15.70 10.84
N LEU A 140 -17.57 15.46 11.86
CA LEU A 140 -18.00 14.94 13.16
C LEU A 140 -18.99 15.88 13.84
N ASN A 141 -18.80 17.21 13.74
CA ASN A 141 -19.75 18.17 14.29
C ASN A 141 -21.16 18.04 13.68
N VAL A 142 -21.25 17.74 12.38
CA VAL A 142 -22.54 17.46 11.72
C VAL A 142 -23.08 16.11 12.16
N GLU A 143 -22.23 15.09 12.20
CA GLU A 143 -22.65 13.73 12.51
C GLU A 143 -23.13 13.56 13.95
N ILE A 144 -22.48 14.23 14.91
CA ILE A 144 -22.92 14.27 16.32
C ILE A 144 -24.34 14.84 16.43
N ARG A 145 -24.65 15.91 15.68
CA ARG A 145 -26.00 16.51 15.67
C ARG A 145 -27.01 15.58 15.03
N ARG A 146 -26.65 14.93 13.91
CA ARG A 146 -27.50 13.95 13.24
C ARG A 146 -27.79 12.76 14.14
N LEU A 147 -26.77 12.20 14.78
CA LEU A 147 -26.91 11.09 15.72
C LEU A 147 -27.82 11.45 16.89
N ARG A 148 -27.60 12.62 17.51
CA ARG A 148 -28.48 13.11 18.59
C ARG A 148 -29.94 13.25 18.12
N THR A 149 -30.14 13.78 16.92
CA THR A 149 -31.48 13.96 16.34
C THR A 149 -32.12 12.60 16.06
N ALA A 150 -31.36 11.65 15.51
CA ALA A 150 -31.82 10.30 15.24
C ALA A 150 -32.27 9.59 16.53
N ILE A 151 -31.44 9.62 17.59
CA ILE A 151 -31.77 9.04 18.90
C ILE A 151 -33.08 9.62 19.46
N HIS A 152 -33.21 10.96 19.46
CA HIS A 152 -34.41 11.59 19.99
C HIS A 152 -35.66 11.31 19.13
N THR A 153 -35.49 11.27 17.81
CA THR A 153 -36.58 10.96 16.89
C THR A 153 -37.04 9.52 17.07
N GLU A 154 -36.11 8.58 17.22
CA GLU A 154 -36.38 7.17 17.51
C GLU A 154 -37.12 7.00 18.84
N GLU A 155 -36.71 7.71 19.90
CA GLU A 155 -37.37 7.68 21.21
C GLU A 155 -38.83 8.16 21.12
N ILE A 156 -39.06 9.30 20.45
CA ILE A 156 -40.41 9.84 20.23
C ILE A 156 -41.26 8.85 19.41
N GLN A 157 -40.71 8.36 18.28
CA GLN A 157 -41.43 7.45 17.40
C GLN A 157 -41.78 6.14 18.10
N THR A 158 -40.84 5.57 18.84
CA THR A 158 -41.06 4.34 19.59
C THR A 158 -42.13 4.53 20.65
N THR A 159 -42.09 5.66 21.37
CA THR A 159 -43.11 5.99 22.38
C THR A 159 -44.50 6.17 21.74
N ALA A 160 -44.58 6.84 20.60
CA ALA A 160 -45.83 7.04 19.87
C ALA A 160 -46.41 5.71 19.35
N VAL A 161 -45.56 4.86 18.75
CA VAL A 161 -45.98 3.53 18.27
C VAL A 161 -46.47 2.66 19.43
N ILE A 162 -45.81 2.70 20.59
CA ILE A 162 -46.27 1.98 21.79
C ILE A 162 -47.65 2.49 22.24
N GLN A 163 -47.89 3.80 22.23
CA GLN A 163 -49.19 4.40 22.57
C GLN A 163 -50.30 3.95 21.60
N ASP A 164 -50.02 3.95 20.29
CA ASP A 164 -50.97 3.49 19.26
C ASP A 164 -51.25 1.98 19.39
N LEU A 165 -50.23 1.19 19.74
CA LEU A 165 -50.36 -0.24 20.01
C LEU A 165 -51.15 -0.53 21.29
N LEU A 166 -51.13 0.34 22.31
CA LEU A 166 -51.99 0.15 23.49
C LEU A 166 -53.49 0.13 23.12
N ILE A 167 -53.88 0.79 22.04
CA ILE A 167 -55.26 0.84 21.55
C ILE A 167 -55.56 -0.38 20.66
N SER A 168 -54.63 -0.78 19.79
CA SER A 168 -54.84 -1.82 18.77
C SER A 168 -54.43 -3.24 19.22
N ASP A 169 -53.31 -3.40 19.92
CA ASP A 169 -52.82 -4.67 20.49
C ASP A 169 -52.08 -4.44 21.84
N PRO A 170 -52.83 -4.48 22.97
CA PRO A 170 -52.28 -4.20 24.29
C PRO A 170 -51.21 -5.20 24.77
N ARG A 171 -51.18 -6.43 24.22
CA ARG A 171 -50.20 -7.45 24.64
C ARG A 171 -48.84 -7.14 24.06
N LEU A 172 -48.78 -6.86 22.77
CA LEU A 172 -47.54 -6.47 22.10
C LEU A 172 -46.98 -5.15 22.67
N ALA A 173 -47.85 -4.17 22.96
CA ALA A 173 -47.45 -2.91 23.56
C ALA A 173 -46.74 -3.09 24.93
N ARG A 174 -47.23 -4.00 25.78
CA ARG A 174 -46.62 -4.27 27.09
C ARG A 174 -45.23 -4.90 26.99
N GLU A 175 -45.04 -5.83 26.06
CA GLU A 175 -43.72 -6.44 25.82
C GLU A 175 -42.73 -5.38 25.31
N LEU A 176 -43.14 -4.54 24.36
CA LEU A 176 -42.30 -3.45 23.86
C LEU A 176 -41.93 -2.45 24.96
N GLN A 177 -42.85 -2.10 25.87
CA GLN A 177 -42.56 -1.25 27.02
C GLN A 177 -41.55 -1.87 27.99
N HIS A 178 -41.55 -3.19 28.16
CA HIS A 178 -40.59 -3.88 29.00
C HIS A 178 -39.18 -3.89 28.37
N HIS A 179 -39.10 -4.00 27.04
CA HIS A 179 -37.83 -4.04 26.31
C HIS A 179 -37.19 -2.68 26.04
N TRP A 180 -37.98 -1.59 25.99
CA TRP A 180 -37.52 -0.23 25.68
C TRP A 180 -37.34 0.69 26.89
N ARG A 181 -37.43 0.16 28.12
CA ARG A 181 -37.04 0.85 29.36
C ARG A 181 -35.58 0.58 29.70
#